data_AF-A0A7Y6XPT1-F1
#
_entry.id   AF-A0A7Y6XPT1-F1
#
_cell.length_a   1.000
_cell.length_b   1.000
_cell.length_c   1.000
_cell.angle_alpha   90.00
_cell.angle_beta   90.00
_cell.angle_gamma   90.00
#
_symmetry.space_group_name_H-M   'P 1'
#
loop_
_entity.id
_entity.type
_entity.pdbx_description
1 polymer ?
#
loop_
_entity_poly.entity_id
_entity_poly.type
_entity_poly.pdbx_seq_one_letter_code
_entity_poly.pdbx_strand_id
1 'polypeptide(L)' 'MLIDYDPCSNYGNWIYIAGVGNDPRGGREFNISRQKEMYDPKGEYQKLWAH' A
#
# COMPACT_ATOMS: atom_id res chain seq x y z
N MET A 1 5.62 -13.33 -2.38
CA MET A 1 6.04 -13.28 -3.80
C MET A 1 4.79 -13.05 -4.62
N LEU A 2 4.81 -12.12 -5.58
CA LEU A 2 3.64 -11.77 -6.39
C LEU A 2 3.48 -12.77 -7.53
N ILE A 3 2.29 -13.39 -7.63
CA ILE A 3 1.96 -14.32 -8.71
C ILE A 3 1.73 -13.58 -10.05
N ASP A 4 1.42 -12.29 -9.96
CA ASP A 4 1.11 -11.34 -11.03
C ASP A 4 2.26 -10.34 -11.26
N TYR A 5 3.50 -10.75 -10.98
CA TYR A 5 4.66 -9.88 -11.10
C TYR A 5 4.85 -9.33 -12.52
N ASP A 6 4.69 -8.01 -12.67
CA ASP A 6 5.10 -7.23 -13.83
C ASP A 6 6.18 -6.21 -13.39
N PRO A 7 7.39 -6.22 -13.99
CA PRO A 7 8.48 -5.32 -13.60
C PRO A 7 8.08 -3.85 -13.64
N CYS A 8 7.44 -3.39 -14.71
CA CYS A 8 7.14 -1.97 -14.91
C CYS A 8 6.14 -1.46 -13.86
N SER A 9 5.06 -2.21 -13.64
CA SER A 9 4.02 -1.87 -12.67
C SER A 9 4.55 -1.91 -11.24
N ASN A 10 5.34 -2.94 -10.92
CA ASN A 10 5.88 -3.09 -9.58
C ASN A 10 6.92 -2.02 -9.26
N TYR A 11 7.98 -1.88 -10.07
CA TYR A 11 9.00 -0.85 -9.82
C TYR A 11 8.40 0.56 -9.88
N GLY A 12 7.46 0.82 -10.80
CA GLY A 12 6.76 2.10 -10.89
C GLY A 12 6.00 2.44 -9.59
N ASN A 13 5.19 1.50 -9.09
CA ASN A 13 4.46 1.68 -7.83
C ASN A 13 5.39 1.81 -6.62
N TRP A 14 6.50 1.07 -6.59
CA TRP A 14 7.48 1.15 -5.50
C TRP A 14 8.19 2.50 -5.47
N ILE A 15 8.62 3.02 -6.62
CA ILE A 15 9.23 4.35 -6.74
C ILE A 15 8.23 5.44 -6.35
N TYR A 16 6.96 5.25 -6.73
CA TYR A 16 5.86 6.14 -6.36
C TYR A 16 5.66 6.23 -4.84
N ILE A 17 5.57 5.07 -4.16
CA ILE A 17 5.39 5.00 -2.70
C ILE A 17 6.62 5.57 -1.97
N ALA A 18 7.83 5.28 -2.46
CA ALA A 18 9.07 5.77 -1.87
C ALA A 18 9.29 7.29 -2.06
N GLY A 19 8.47 7.94 -2.91
CA GLY A 19 8.61 9.37 -3.20
C GLY A 19 9.88 9.73 -3.97
N VAL A 20 10.53 8.76 -4.63
CA VAL A 20 11.76 8.95 -5.43
C VAL A 20 11.42 9.15 -6.92
N GLY A 21 10.13 9.23 -7.25
CA GLY A 21 9.62 9.44 -8.62
C GLY A 21 9.21 10.88 -8.93
N ASN A 22 8.62 11.08 -10.11
CA ASN A 22 8.25 12.39 -10.65
C ASN A 22 6.89 12.95 -10.14
N ASP A 23 6.37 12.47 -9.00
CA ASP A 23 5.18 13.05 -8.36
C ASP A 23 5.64 14.16 -7.38
N PRO A 24 5.30 15.44 -7.61
CA PRO A 24 5.70 16.55 -6.74
C PRO A 24 5.02 16.53 -5.36
N ARG A 25 4.07 15.60 -5.14
CA ARG A 25 3.48 15.35 -3.83
C ARG A 25 4.47 14.55 -3.00
N GLY A 26 5.34 15.27 -2.27
CA GLY A 26 6.32 14.69 -1.35
C GLY A 26 5.73 13.54 -0.54
N GLY A 27 6.51 12.45 -0.44
CA GLY A 27 6.20 11.14 0.17
C GLY A 27 4.80 11.00 0.77
N ARG A 28 3.93 10.22 0.11
CA ARG A 28 2.63 9.86 0.69
C ARG A 28 2.84 8.83 1.81
N GLU A 29 2.99 9.32 3.03
CA GLU A 29 2.94 8.47 4.21
C GLU A 29 1.50 8.01 4.46
N PHE A 30 1.28 6.70 4.47
CA PHE A 30 -0.01 6.14 4.80
C PHE A 30 -0.22 6.11 6.32
N ASN A 31 -1.26 6.78 6.80
CA ASN A 31 -1.70 6.61 8.18
C ASN A 31 -2.44 5.27 8.32
N ILE A 32 -1.74 4.28 8.89
CA ILE A 32 -2.23 2.90 9.01
C ILE A 32 -3.51 2.80 9.88
N SER A 33 -3.61 3.59 10.97
CA SER A 33 -4.80 3.59 11.82
C SER A 33 -6.04 4.07 11.05
N ARG A 34 -5.89 5.16 10.29
CA ARG A 34 -6.98 5.68 9.46
C ARG A 34 -7.36 4.72 8.33
N GLN A 35 -6.38 4.04 7.72
CA GLN A 35 -6.63 3.03 6.68
C GLN A 35 -7.41 1.85 7.27
N LYS A 36 -7.05 1.39 8.47
CA LYS A 36 -7.78 0.34 9.19
C LYS A 36 -9.23 0.73 9.44
N GLU A 37 -9.46 1.90 10.02
CA GLU A 37 -10.82 2.37 10.33
C GLU A 37 -11.69 2.52 9.07
N MET A 38 -11.09 2.96 7.97
CA MET A 38 -11.80 3.23 6.72
C MET A 38 -12.13 1.97 5.93
N TYR A 39 -11.18 1.04 5.82
CA TYR A 39 -11.28 -0.12 4.93
C TYR A 39 -11.56 -1.44 5.67
N ASP A 40 -11.31 -1.53 6.97
CA ASP A 40 -11.61 -2.70 7.80
C ASP A 40 -12.22 -2.30 9.16
N PRO A 41 -13.36 -1.57 9.19
CA PRO A 41 -13.95 -1.07 10.44
C PRO A 41 -14.37 -2.17 11.42
N LYS A 42 -14.68 -3.37 10.91
CA LYS A 42 -15.06 -4.55 11.72
C LYS A 42 -13.88 -5.46 12.06
N GLY A 43 -12.69 -5.20 11.52
CA GLY A 43 -11.51 -6.02 11.71
C GLY A 43 -11.64 -7.42 11.09
N GLU A 44 -12.53 -7.62 10.12
CA GLU A 44 -12.81 -8.94 9.53
C GLU A 44 -11.64 -9.39 8.66
N TYR A 45 -11.06 -8.47 7.86
CA TYR A 45 -9.92 -8.78 7.01
C TYR A 45 -8.67 -9.08 7.85
N GLN A 46 -8.40 -8.29 8.90
CA GLN A 46 -7.28 -8.56 9.80
C GLN A 46 -7.43 -9.91 10.51
N LYS A 47 -8.62 -10.23 11.04
CA LYS A 47 -8.84 -11.52 11.71
C LYS A 47 -8.64 -12.71 10.78
N LEU A 48 -9.07 -12.59 9.52
CA LEU A 48 -8.93 -13.67 8.53
C LEU A 48 -7.47 -14.05 8.26
N TRP A 49 -6.55 -13.07 8.30
CA TRP A 49 -5.16 -13.25 7.87
C TRP A 49 -4.11 -13.11 8.99
N ALA A 50 -4.52 -12.84 10.23
CA ALA A 50 -3.63 -12.72 11.39
C ALA A 50 -3.25 -14.08 12.04
N HIS A 51 -3.52 -15.18 11.34
CA HIS A 51 -3.23 -16.54 11.79
C HIS A 51 -1.90 -17.05 11.26
#